data_AF-A0A368GNH8-F1
#
_entry.id   AF-A0A368GNH8-F1
#
_cell.length_a   1.000
_cell.length_b   1.000
_cell.length_c   1.000
_cell.angle_alpha   90.00
_cell.angle_beta   90.00
_cell.angle_gamma   90.00
#
_symmetry.space_group_name_H-M   'P 1'
#
loop_
_entity.id
_entity.type
_entity.pdbx_description
1 polymer ?
#
loop_
_entity_poly.entity_id
_entity_poly.type
_entity_poly.pdbx_seq_one_letter_code
_entity_poly.pdbx_strand_id
1 'polypeptide(L)'
;MFVCLLLYAFDALYITFAISTFFMSGSAASLAAEIVWMALCFWYILFNMLDIESSFSFGVKMLNCLNPIIASSYAMTFLAKYETQANGLHWSLLFTPSTLVDHLAVGHCFVMLIVDGICLMLITWYVEAVCPGGDGVPQNPWFFFL
;
A
#
# COMPACT_ATOMS: atom_id res chain seq x y z
N MET A 1 14.16 -8.79 1.98
CA MET A 1 12.97 -9.54 1.48
C MET A 1 11.88 -9.72 2.56
N PHE A 2 12.18 -10.32 3.72
CA PHE A 2 11.18 -10.52 4.80
C PHE A 2 10.37 -9.26 5.16
N VAL A 3 11.06 -8.14 5.43
CA VAL A 3 10.39 -6.87 5.80
C VAL A 3 9.47 -6.33 4.69
N CYS A 4 9.84 -6.52 3.42
CA CYS A 4 8.99 -6.12 2.30
C CYS A 4 7.66 -6.91 2.29
N LEU A 5 7.73 -8.23 2.48
CA LEU A 5 6.55 -9.09 2.52
C LEU A 5 5.70 -8.82 3.75
N LEU A 6 6.33 -8.52 4.90
CA LEU A 6 5.62 -8.18 6.13
C LEU A 6 4.85 -6.86 6.00
N LEU A 7 5.47 -5.82 5.43
CA LEU A 7 4.80 -4.54 5.18
C LEU A 7 3.66 -4.69 4.16
N TYR A 8 3.89 -5.45 3.10
CA TYR A 8 2.85 -5.77 2.12
C TYR A 8 1.66 -6.52 2.73
N ALA A 9 1.93 -7.53 3.57
CA ALA A 9 0.87 -8.29 4.25
C ALA A 9 0.11 -7.42 5.26
N PHE A 10 0.81 -6.56 6.01
CA PHE A 10 0.19 -5.58 6.90
C PHE A 10 -0.78 -4.68 6.13
N ASP A 11 -0.34 -4.13 4.99
CA ASP A 11 -1.15 -3.26 4.16
C ASP A 11 -2.39 -3.98 3.59
N ALA A 12 -2.19 -5.16 3.01
CA ALA A 12 -3.27 -6.00 2.46
C ALA A 12 -4.34 -6.36 3.52
N LEU A 13 -3.91 -6.60 4.76
CA LEU A 13 -4.83 -6.82 5.88
C LEU A 13 -5.68 -5.59 6.17
N TYR A 14 -5.07 -4.40 6.20
CA TYR A 14 -5.80 -3.15 6.46
C TYR A 14 -6.72 -2.73 5.32
N ILE A 15 -6.39 -3.04 4.06
CA ILE A 15 -7.36 -2.90 2.94
C ILE A 15 -8.60 -3.75 3.23
N THR A 16 -8.42 -5.00 3.63
CA THR A 16 -9.53 -5.91 3.90
C THR A 16 -10.35 -5.45 5.12
N PHE A 17 -9.69 -5.00 6.19
CA PHE A 17 -10.38 -4.45 7.36
C PHE A 17 -11.17 -3.19 7.02
N ALA A 18 -10.56 -2.23 6.32
CA ALA A 18 -11.24 -1.00 5.91
C ALA A 18 -12.45 -1.29 5.03
N ILE A 19 -12.39 -2.30 4.15
CA ILE A 19 -13.55 -2.70 3.36
C ILE A 19 -14.62 -3.34 4.26
N SER A 20 -14.22 -4.19 5.20
CA SER A 20 -15.16 -4.90 6.08
C SER A 20 -16.03 -3.97 6.91
N THR A 21 -15.55 -2.78 7.29
CA THR A 21 -16.32 -1.81 8.09
C THR A 21 -17.57 -1.29 7.37
N PHE A 22 -17.64 -1.42 6.04
CA PHE A 22 -18.79 -0.98 5.24
C PHE A 22 -19.85 -2.06 5.04
N PHE A 23 -19.60 -3.31 5.45
CA PHE A 23 -20.49 -4.44 5.18
C PHE A 23 -20.88 -5.17 6.47
N MET A 24 -22.18 -5.43 6.62
CA MET A 24 -22.70 -6.20 7.76
C MET A 24 -22.50 -7.71 7.62
N SER A 25 -22.24 -8.20 6.40
CA SER A 25 -22.03 -9.62 6.11
C SER A 25 -20.60 -9.87 5.67
N GLY A 26 -19.92 -10.82 6.32
CA GLY A 26 -18.55 -11.20 5.98
C GLY A 26 -18.40 -11.73 4.55
N SER A 27 -19.41 -12.42 4.02
CA SER A 27 -19.39 -12.88 2.62
C SER A 27 -19.45 -11.71 1.63
N ALA A 28 -20.28 -10.70 1.90
CA ALA A 28 -20.36 -9.50 1.07
C ALA A 28 -19.05 -8.68 1.13
N ALA A 29 -18.48 -8.53 2.34
CA ALA A 29 -17.18 -7.88 2.54
C ALA A 29 -16.06 -8.58 1.75
N SER A 30 -16.03 -9.91 1.78
CA SER A 30 -15.01 -10.70 1.09
C SER A 30 -15.08 -10.51 -0.44
N LEU A 31 -16.27 -10.54 -1.02
CA LEU A 31 -16.47 -10.28 -2.45
C LEU A 31 -16.06 -8.85 -2.82
N ALA A 32 -16.41 -7.88 -1.98
CA ALA A 32 -16.01 -6.49 -2.19
C ALA A 32 -14.48 -6.32 -2.12
N ALA A 33 -13.82 -6.98 -1.16
CA ALA A 33 -12.36 -6.98 -1.04
C ALA A 33 -11.69 -7.57 -2.28
N GLU A 34 -12.21 -8.67 -2.81
CA GLU A 34 -11.70 -9.28 -4.04
C GLU A 34 -11.86 -8.35 -5.25
N ILE A 35 -12.98 -7.65 -5.38
CA ILE A 35 -13.20 -6.66 -6.46
C ILE A 35 -12.22 -5.50 -6.35
N VAL A 36 -12.03 -4.95 -5.15
CA VAL A 36 -11.06 -3.87 -4.92
C VAL A 36 -9.65 -4.35 -5.24
N TRP A 37 -9.29 -5.55 -4.79
CA TRP A 37 -7.99 -6.14 -5.08
C TRP A 37 -7.76 -6.32 -6.59
N MET A 38 -8.78 -6.80 -7.31
CA MET A 38 -8.75 -6.93 -8.77
C MET A 38 -8.55 -5.57 -9.45
N ALA A 39 -9.20 -4.52 -8.97
CA ALA A 39 -9.01 -3.17 -9.49
C ALA A 39 -7.58 -2.65 -9.26
N LEU A 40 -7.00 -2.90 -8.08
CA LEU A 40 -5.60 -2.57 -7.77
C LEU A 40 -4.62 -3.34 -8.68
N CYS A 41 -4.88 -4.62 -8.93
CA CYS A 41 -4.11 -5.44 -9.89
C CYS A 41 -4.17 -4.86 -11.30
N PHE A 42 -5.38 -4.51 -11.77
CA PHE A 42 -5.59 -3.93 -13.09
C PHE A 42 -4.86 -2.59 -13.23
N TRP A 43 -4.96 -1.74 -12.21
CA TRP A 43 -4.24 -0.46 -12.17
C TRP A 43 -2.72 -0.66 -12.22
N TYR A 44 -2.18 -1.62 -11.47
CA TYR A 44 -0.75 -1.97 -11.51
C TYR A 44 -0.30 -2.31 -12.95
N ILE A 45 -1.05 -3.16 -13.65
CA ILE A 45 -0.71 -3.55 -15.03
C ILE A 45 -0.69 -2.32 -15.95
N LEU A 46 -1.74 -1.48 -15.90
CA LEU A 46 -1.80 -0.27 -16.72
C LEU A 46 -0.66 0.69 -16.41
N PHE A 47 -0.42 0.97 -15.13
CA PHE A 47 0.62 1.89 -14.69
C PHE A 47 2.01 1.40 -15.10
N ASN A 48 2.29 0.11 -14.92
CA ASN A 48 3.58 -0.47 -15.29
C ASN A 48 3.82 -0.40 -16.82
N MET A 49 2.81 -0.70 -17.63
CA MET A 49 2.90 -0.59 -19.09
C MET A 49 3.22 0.85 -19.52
N LEU A 50 2.58 1.83 -18.90
CA LEU A 50 2.83 3.25 -19.19
C LEU A 50 4.21 3.72 -18.73
N ASP A 51 4.70 3.26 -17.57
CA ASP A 51 6.02 3.62 -17.03
C ASP A 51 7.19 3.05 -17.86
N ILE A 52 6.98 1.92 -18.53
CA ILE A 52 7.97 1.32 -19.45
C ILE A 52 8.09 2.15 -20.73
N GLU A 53 6.97 2.60 -21.31
CA GLU A 53 6.95 3.41 -22.53
C GLU A 53 7.47 4.83 -22.28
N SER A 54 7.01 5.47 -21.21
CA SER A 54 7.40 6.82 -20.82
C SER A 54 7.55 6.90 -19.31
N SER A 55 8.79 6.91 -18.81
CA SER A 55 9.00 6.86 -17.37
C SER A 55 8.41 8.06 -16.65
N PHE A 56 7.62 7.79 -15.62
CA PHE A 56 6.98 8.81 -14.82
C PHE A 56 7.96 9.53 -13.91
N SER A 57 7.60 10.76 -13.51
CA SER A 57 8.35 11.50 -12.51
C SER A 57 8.30 10.80 -11.14
N PHE A 58 9.32 11.06 -10.31
CA PHE A 58 9.44 10.48 -8.97
C PHE A 58 8.17 10.65 -8.12
N GLY A 59 7.56 11.84 -8.13
CA GLY A 59 6.35 12.11 -7.34
C GLY A 59 5.15 11.25 -7.78
N VAL A 60 5.00 11.02 -9.09
CA VAL A 60 3.91 10.17 -9.62
C VAL A 60 4.14 8.72 -9.23
N LYS A 61 5.37 8.21 -9.33
CA LYS A 61 5.71 6.86 -8.87
C LYS A 61 5.47 6.70 -7.36
N MET A 62 5.85 7.71 -6.57
CA MET A 62 5.65 7.73 -5.12
C MET A 62 4.17 7.67 -4.75
N LEU A 63 3.33 8.50 -5.37
CA LEU A 63 1.88 8.46 -5.15
C LEU A 63 1.26 7.11 -5.54
N ASN A 64 1.70 6.53 -6.66
CA ASN A 64 1.24 5.21 -7.08
C ASN A 64 1.72 4.08 -6.16
N CYS A 65 2.77 4.29 -5.36
CA CYS A 65 3.18 3.35 -4.32
C CYS A 65 2.22 3.34 -3.09
N LEU A 66 1.14 4.14 -3.08
CA LEU A 66 0.00 3.88 -2.19
C LEU A 66 -0.71 2.58 -2.57
N ASN A 67 -0.65 2.14 -3.83
CA ASN A 67 -1.12 0.80 -4.18
C ASN A 67 -0.06 -0.23 -3.74
N PRO A 68 -0.39 -1.17 -2.82
CA PRO A 68 0.60 -2.10 -2.28
C PRO A 68 1.20 -3.04 -3.33
N ILE A 69 0.47 -3.33 -4.41
CA ILE A 69 0.96 -4.16 -5.52
C ILE A 69 2.06 -3.41 -6.28
N ILE A 70 1.87 -2.12 -6.52
CA ILE A 70 2.88 -1.27 -7.18
C ILE A 70 4.12 -1.14 -6.28
N ALA A 71 3.92 -0.78 -5.00
CA ALA A 71 5.03 -0.59 -4.06
C ALA A 71 5.87 -1.85 -3.85
N SER A 72 5.21 -3.00 -3.66
CA SER A 72 5.91 -4.29 -3.51
C SER A 72 6.61 -4.72 -4.80
N SER A 73 6.01 -4.50 -5.98
CA SER A 73 6.65 -4.79 -7.26
C SER A 73 7.94 -3.98 -7.48
N TYR A 74 7.91 -2.68 -7.20
CA TYR A 74 9.12 -1.85 -7.26
C TYR A 74 10.17 -2.29 -6.23
N ALA A 75 9.76 -2.53 -4.98
CA ALA A 75 10.67 -2.98 -3.94
C ALA A 75 11.36 -4.31 -4.30
N MET A 76 10.62 -5.28 -4.86
CA MET A 76 11.17 -6.56 -5.32
C MET A 76 12.11 -6.39 -6.51
N THR A 77 11.76 -5.52 -7.46
CA THR A 77 12.63 -5.22 -8.62
C THR A 77 13.95 -4.61 -8.17
N PHE A 78 13.93 -3.66 -7.23
CA PHE A 78 15.14 -3.06 -6.70
C PHE A 78 15.95 -4.04 -5.85
N LEU A 79 15.29 -4.85 -5.01
CA LEU A 79 15.95 -5.93 -4.28
C LEU A 79 16.69 -6.87 -5.24
N ALA A 80 16.02 -7.32 -6.30
CA ALA A 80 16.63 -8.16 -7.32
C ALA A 80 17.84 -7.50 -7.99
N LYS A 81 17.80 -6.19 -8.27
CA LYS A 81 18.95 -5.44 -8.79
C LYS A 81 20.15 -5.42 -7.82
N TYR A 82 19.91 -5.30 -6.52
CA TYR A 82 21.00 -5.35 -5.53
C TYR A 82 21.61 -6.75 -5.39
N GLU A 83 20.80 -7.79 -5.52
CA GLU A 83 21.26 -9.18 -5.53
C GLU A 83 22.09 -9.50 -6.78
N THR A 84 21.69 -9.04 -7.97
CA THR A 84 22.46 -9.27 -9.21
C THR A 84 23.81 -8.55 -9.23
N GLN A 85 23.98 -7.48 -8.46
CA GLN A 85 25.24 -6.79 -8.26
C GLN A 85 26.14 -7.43 -7.19
N ALA A 86 25.71 -8.56 -6.60
CA ALA A 86 26.39 -9.27 -5.50
C ALA A 86 26.65 -8.42 -4.23
N ASN A 87 26.05 -7.23 -4.14
CA ASN A 87 26.14 -6.38 -2.95
C ASN A 87 25.08 -6.74 -1.90
N GLY A 88 23.90 -7.21 -2.35
CA GLY A 88 22.73 -7.36 -1.50
C GLY A 88 22.23 -6.04 -0.93
N LEU A 89 20.98 -6.00 -0.48
CA LEU A 89 20.43 -4.80 0.16
C LEU A 89 20.82 -4.74 1.64
N HIS A 90 21.59 -3.72 2.02
CA HIS A 90 21.88 -3.38 3.42
C HIS A 90 21.00 -2.22 3.91
N TRP A 91 20.77 -2.16 5.22
CA TRP A 91 19.95 -1.09 5.84
C TRP A 91 20.47 0.32 5.55
N SER A 92 21.79 0.50 5.46
CA SER A 92 22.41 1.78 5.09
C SER A 92 22.12 2.23 3.66
N LEU A 93 21.77 1.29 2.77
CA LEU A 93 21.50 1.53 1.35
C LEU A 93 20.01 1.68 1.04
N LEU A 94 19.12 1.65 2.03
CA LEU A 94 17.67 1.65 1.81
C LEU A 94 17.17 2.85 1.01
N PHE A 95 17.69 4.04 1.31
CA PHE A 95 17.34 5.28 0.63
C PHE A 95 18.32 5.64 -0.49
N THR A 96 19.29 4.77 -0.76
CA THR A 96 20.17 4.92 -1.91
C THR A 96 19.44 4.40 -3.14
N PRO A 97 19.29 5.20 -4.21
CA PRO A 97 18.65 4.73 -5.44
C PRO A 97 19.49 3.64 -6.11
N SER A 98 18.83 2.63 -6.67
CA SER A 98 19.49 1.51 -7.36
C SER A 98 20.00 1.88 -8.75
N THR A 99 19.56 3.00 -9.31
CA THR A 99 19.92 3.48 -10.64
C THR A 99 20.06 5.00 -10.60
N LEU A 100 21.04 5.57 -11.30
CA LEU A 100 21.28 7.03 -11.30
C LEU A 100 20.13 7.84 -11.93
N VAL A 101 19.32 7.19 -12.76
CA VAL A 101 18.20 7.80 -13.50
C VAL A 101 16.91 7.80 -12.68
N ASP A 102 16.75 6.83 -11.76
CA ASP A 102 15.51 6.65 -11.02
C ASP A 102 15.75 6.97 -9.54
N HIS A 103 15.13 8.03 -9.05
CA HIS A 103 15.31 8.48 -7.67
C HIS A 103 14.53 7.62 -6.66
N LEU A 104 13.67 6.72 -7.13
CA LEU A 104 12.94 5.79 -6.28
C LEU A 104 13.89 4.72 -5.71
N ALA A 105 13.76 4.46 -4.41
CA ALA A 105 14.57 3.50 -3.68
C ALA A 105 13.66 2.58 -2.85
N VAL A 106 14.18 1.43 -2.41
CA VAL A 106 13.41 0.45 -1.61
C VAL A 106 12.83 1.08 -0.35
N GLY A 107 13.59 1.96 0.31
CA GLY A 107 13.14 2.69 1.49
C GLY A 107 11.91 3.56 1.23
N HIS A 108 11.79 4.16 0.03
CA HIS A 108 10.61 4.93 -0.36
C HIS A 108 9.37 4.03 -0.46
N CYS A 109 9.50 2.84 -1.07
CA CYS A 109 8.39 1.87 -1.14
C CYS A 109 7.97 1.40 0.25
N PHE A 110 8.91 1.17 1.17
CA PHE A 110 8.59 0.78 2.55
C PHE A 110 7.86 1.90 3.30
N VAL A 111 8.32 3.14 3.16
CA VAL A 111 7.63 4.30 3.75
C VAL A 111 6.21 4.42 3.20
N MET A 112 6.02 4.25 1.90
CA MET A 112 4.69 4.35 1.30
C MET A 112 3.73 3.25 1.77
N LEU A 113 4.20 2.00 1.90
CA LEU A 113 3.39 0.91 2.47
C LEU A 113 3.01 1.17 3.94
N ILE A 114 3.91 1.76 4.73
CA ILE A 114 3.60 2.12 6.12
C ILE A 114 2.57 3.25 6.16
N VAL A 115 2.75 4.27 5.30
CA VAL A 115 1.81 5.40 5.22
C VAL A 115 0.43 4.93 4.77
N ASP A 116 0.33 4.08 3.76
CA ASP A 116 -0.96 3.55 3.27
C ASP A 116 -1.68 2.74 4.35
N GLY A 117 -1.00 1.77 4.96
CA GLY A 117 -1.57 0.98 6.04
C GLY A 117 -1.99 1.81 7.27
N ILE A 118 -1.25 2.87 7.64
CA ILE A 118 -1.66 3.80 8.69
C ILE A 118 -2.92 4.58 8.26
N CYS A 119 -2.98 5.07 7.02
CA CYS A 119 -4.16 5.75 6.50
C CYS A 119 -5.39 4.83 6.54
N LEU A 120 -5.25 3.58 6.10
CA LEU A 120 -6.32 2.58 6.13
C LEU A 120 -6.73 2.21 7.56
N MET A 121 -5.78 2.12 8.48
CA MET A 121 -6.06 1.94 9.91
C MET A 121 -6.88 3.10 10.47
N LEU A 122 -6.52 4.34 10.16
CA LEU A 122 -7.26 5.52 10.57
C LEU A 122 -8.67 5.56 9.97
N ILE A 123 -8.81 5.18 8.69
CA ILE A 123 -10.11 5.05 8.02
C ILE A 123 -10.96 4.01 8.73
N THR A 124 -10.41 2.82 8.98
CA THR A 124 -11.10 1.71 9.67
C THR A 124 -11.61 2.19 11.04
N TRP A 125 -10.71 2.77 11.84
CA TRP A 125 -11.06 3.28 13.16
C TRP A 125 -12.13 4.38 13.11
N TYR A 126 -12.01 5.32 12.17
CA TYR A 126 -12.98 6.39 12.00
C TYR A 126 -14.37 5.87 11.62
N VAL A 127 -14.45 4.95 10.65
CA VAL A 127 -15.72 4.40 10.18
C VAL A 127 -16.42 3.62 11.29
N GLU A 128 -15.69 2.81 12.05
CA GLU A 128 -16.25 2.08 13.20
C GLU A 128 -16.75 3.00 14.31
N ALA A 129 -16.05 4.10 14.58
CA ALA A 129 -16.47 5.06 15.61
C ALA A 129 -17.76 5.81 15.24
N VAL A 130 -17.90 6.21 13.97
CA VAL A 130 -19.04 7.00 13.49
C VAL A 130 -20.25 6.14 13.15
N CYS A 131 -20.02 4.98 12.52
CA CYS A 131 -21.04 4.04 12.10
C CYS A 131 -20.77 2.65 12.69
N PRO A 132 -20.88 2.49 14.03
CA PRO A 132 -20.65 1.20 14.65
C PRO A 132 -21.68 0.18 14.16
N GLY A 133 -21.21 -0.94 13.62
CA GLY A 133 -22.08 -2.06 13.26
C GLY A 133 -22.69 -2.71 14.51
N GLY A 134 -23.98 -3.01 14.49
CA GLY A 134 -24.67 -3.70 15.59
C GLY A 134 -25.08 -2.78 16.75
N ASP A 135 -24.73 -3.17 17.99
CA ASP A 135 -25.18 -2.51 19.24
C ASP A 135 -24.25 -1.37 19.72
N GLY A 136 -23.30 -0.90 18.90
CA GLY A 136 -22.40 0.17 19.30
C GLY A 136 -23.09 1.54 19.32
N VAL A 137 -22.65 2.43 20.22
CA VAL A 137 -23.16 3.81 20.30
C VAL A 137 -22.37 4.68 19.32
N PRO A 138 -23.01 5.28 18.30
CA PRO A 138 -22.31 6.09 17.30
C PRO A 138 -21.72 7.36 17.93
N GLN A 139 -20.46 7.64 17.62
CA GLN A 139 -19.82 8.91 17.94
C GLN A 139 -20.18 9.97 16.88
N ASN A 140 -20.15 11.24 17.28
CA ASN A 140 -20.37 12.34 16.33
C ASN A 140 -19.25 12.35 15.27
N PRO A 141 -19.55 12.62 13.99
CA PRO A 141 -18.56 12.64 12.90
C PRO A 141 -17.37 13.59 13.13
N TRP A 142 -17.55 14.60 14.01
CA TRP A 142 -16.56 15.63 14.33
C TRP A 142 -15.84 15.37 15.68
N PHE A 143 -15.89 14.15 16.22
CA PHE A 143 -15.36 13.86 17.56
C PHE A 143 -13.87 14.19 17.74
N PHE A 144 -13.07 14.21 16.66
CA PHE A 144 -11.65 14.57 16.71
C PHE A 144 -11.38 16.03 17.12
N PHE A 145 -12.34 16.94 16.96
CA PHE A 145 -12.17 18.36 17.25
C PHE A 145 -12.77 18.79 18.60
N LEU A 146 -13.42 17.87 19.32
CA LEU A 146 -14.10 18.12 20.59
C LEU A 146 -13.29 17.55 21.77
#